data_AF-A0A7J3J3T0-F1
#
_entry.id   AF-A0A7J3J3T0-F1
#
_cell.length_a   1.000
_cell.length_b   1.000
_cell.length_c   1.000
_cell.angle_alpha   90.00
_cell.angle_beta   90.00
_cell.angle_gamma   90.00
#
_symmetry.space_group_name_H-M   'P 1'
#
loop_
_entity.id
_entity.type
_entity.pdbx_description
1 polymer ?
#
loop_
_entity_poly.entity_id
_entity_poly.type
_entity_poly.pdbx_seq_one_letter_code
_entity_poly.pdbx_strand_id
1 'polypeptide(L)'
;NAIASKTKRNWHGIELHSSSSNTIYKNTVENTVYAIWFYDASKNLVVLNNVSRNTHGIIIWYATNNTIYHNRFIDNMEQAKCYPLQTFPNKWDNGYPSGGNYWSDYTGADEKSGRNQDQPGSDGIGDTPYIIDNKNVDYYPLVSVPLKQKSDQMPIVFYALTIAILTGLGTLFFILHRTRIAKNKAKVNVLLLV
;
A
#
# COMPACT_ATOMS: atom_id res chain seq x y z
N ASN A 1 -18.07 34.59 21.46
CA ASN A 1 -18.85 33.42 21.94
C ASN A 1 -18.93 32.38 20.83
N ALA A 2 -17.97 31.45 20.80
CA ALA A 2 -17.96 30.35 19.84
C ALA A 2 -18.82 29.21 20.41
N ILE A 3 -20.01 29.02 19.86
CA ILE A 3 -20.75 27.76 20.04
C ILE A 3 -20.15 26.80 19.02
N ALA A 4 -19.22 25.95 19.48
CA ALA A 4 -18.84 24.77 18.75
C ALA A 4 -20.05 23.82 18.74
N SER A 5 -20.97 23.99 17.79
CA SER A 5 -21.98 22.97 17.54
C SER A 5 -21.26 21.77 16.95
N LYS A 6 -21.16 20.70 17.74
CA LYS A 6 -20.69 19.36 17.37
C LYS A 6 -21.62 18.82 16.25
N THR A 7 -21.43 19.28 15.04
CA THR A 7 -22.28 18.97 13.88
C THR A 7 -22.07 17.52 13.45
N LYS A 8 -23.17 16.73 13.53
CA LYS A 8 -23.39 15.39 12.95
C LYS A 8 -22.19 14.44 12.98
N ARG A 9 -22.16 13.49 13.93
CA ARG A 9 -21.43 12.23 13.70
C ARG A 9 -22.01 11.60 12.43
N ASN A 10 -21.22 11.48 11.37
CA ASN A 10 -21.58 10.60 10.27
C ASN A 10 -21.54 9.17 10.83
N TRP A 11 -22.63 8.42 10.65
CA TRP A 11 -22.74 7.08 11.20
C TRP A 11 -21.66 6.18 10.59
N HIS A 12 -21.54 6.15 9.26
CA HIS A 12 -20.53 5.37 8.53
C HIS A 12 -19.60 6.28 7.71
N GLY A 13 -18.32 5.89 7.60
CA GLY A 13 -17.35 6.49 6.67
C GLY A 13 -17.34 5.78 5.31
N ILE A 14 -16.86 4.54 5.29
CA ILE A 14 -16.83 3.65 4.13
C ILE A 14 -17.58 2.37 4.49
N GLU A 15 -18.54 1.98 3.64
CA GLU A 15 -19.40 0.82 3.86
C GLU A 15 -19.32 -0.14 2.68
N LEU A 16 -19.15 -1.44 2.98
CA LEU A 16 -19.32 -2.55 2.04
C LEU A 16 -20.41 -3.48 2.56
N HIS A 17 -21.48 -3.62 1.78
CA HIS A 17 -22.62 -4.47 2.09
C HIS A 17 -22.79 -5.52 0.99
N SER A 18 -22.78 -6.81 1.34
CA SER A 18 -22.95 -7.94 0.41
C SER A 18 -22.07 -7.79 -0.84
N SER A 19 -20.82 -7.37 -0.62
CA SER A 19 -19.90 -6.92 -1.67
C SER A 19 -18.59 -7.68 -1.61
N SER A 20 -18.01 -7.98 -2.79
CA SER A 20 -16.75 -8.70 -2.86
C SER A 20 -15.78 -8.14 -3.89
N SER A 21 -14.49 -8.44 -3.70
CA SER A 21 -13.42 -8.10 -4.64
C SER A 21 -13.20 -6.59 -4.85
N ASN A 22 -13.48 -5.76 -3.84
CA ASN A 22 -13.23 -4.32 -3.87
C ASN A 22 -11.86 -3.97 -3.29
N THR A 23 -11.35 -2.80 -3.65
CA THR A 23 -10.12 -2.24 -3.08
C THR A 23 -10.43 -0.90 -2.40
N ILE A 24 -10.19 -0.82 -1.10
CA ILE A 24 -10.24 0.40 -0.30
C ILE A 24 -8.80 0.87 -0.10
N TYR A 25 -8.41 1.92 -0.80
CA TYR A 25 -7.02 2.35 -0.93
C TYR A 25 -6.82 3.84 -0.67
N LYS A 26 -5.85 4.18 0.18
CA LYS A 26 -5.40 5.57 0.41
C LYS A 26 -6.52 6.56 0.80
N ASN A 27 -7.51 6.10 1.55
CA ASN A 27 -8.55 6.97 2.09
C ASN A 27 -8.15 7.54 3.46
N THR A 28 -8.72 8.69 3.81
CA THR A 28 -8.67 9.25 5.17
C THR A 28 -10.08 9.27 5.74
N VAL A 29 -10.31 8.60 6.86
CA VAL A 29 -11.62 8.50 7.51
C VAL A 29 -11.50 8.89 8.98
N GLU A 30 -12.23 9.93 9.37
CA GLU A 30 -12.17 10.49 10.71
C GLU A 30 -13.50 11.01 11.24
N ASN A 31 -13.64 11.06 12.57
CA ASN A 31 -14.79 11.62 13.28
C ASN A 31 -16.15 10.95 12.93
N THR A 32 -16.14 9.66 12.65
CA THR A 32 -17.34 8.84 12.38
C THR A 32 -17.65 7.88 13.53
N VAL A 33 -18.85 7.29 13.55
CA VAL A 33 -19.15 6.19 14.48
C VAL A 33 -18.47 4.91 14.00
N TYR A 34 -18.65 4.53 12.73
CA TYR A 34 -18.01 3.39 12.11
C TYR A 34 -17.18 3.85 10.90
N ALA A 35 -15.85 3.87 11.00
CA ALA A 35 -15.02 4.39 9.93
C ALA A 35 -15.05 3.50 8.69
N ILE A 36 -14.74 2.21 8.85
CA ILE A 36 -14.88 1.20 7.81
C ILE A 36 -15.81 0.12 8.35
N TRP A 37 -16.90 -0.14 7.64
CA TRP A 37 -17.91 -1.11 8.05
C TRP A 37 -18.17 -2.13 6.94
N PHE A 38 -17.96 -3.41 7.25
CA PHE A 38 -18.22 -4.53 6.36
C PHE A 38 -19.39 -5.33 6.89
N TYR A 39 -20.33 -5.66 6.02
CA TYR A 39 -21.43 -6.57 6.29
C TYR A 39 -21.59 -7.55 5.14
N ASP A 40 -21.46 -8.85 5.43
CA ASP A 40 -21.58 -9.92 4.42
C ASP A 40 -20.62 -9.71 3.23
N ALA A 41 -19.40 -9.23 3.52
CA ALA A 41 -18.41 -8.85 2.53
C ALA A 41 -17.23 -9.83 2.49
N SER A 42 -16.69 -10.10 1.30
CA SER A 42 -15.56 -11.04 1.17
C SER A 42 -14.54 -10.66 0.10
N LYS A 43 -13.31 -11.14 0.24
CA LYS A 43 -12.25 -10.93 -0.77
C LYS A 43 -11.93 -9.46 -1.06
N ASN A 44 -12.18 -8.55 -0.12
CA ASN A 44 -11.84 -7.14 -0.27
C ASN A 44 -10.42 -6.88 0.22
N LEU A 45 -9.77 -5.87 -0.37
CA LEU A 45 -8.44 -5.40 -0.02
C LEU A 45 -8.55 -4.03 0.65
N VAL A 46 -8.03 -3.89 1.87
CA VAL A 46 -7.99 -2.62 2.61
C VAL A 46 -6.52 -2.27 2.89
N VAL A 47 -6.00 -1.23 2.22
CA VAL A 47 -4.56 -0.95 2.26
C VAL A 47 -4.23 0.53 2.16
N LEU A 48 -3.23 0.98 2.93
CA LEU A 48 -2.76 2.38 2.98
C LEU A 48 -3.83 3.41 3.40
N ASN A 49 -4.86 3.01 4.14
CA ASN A 49 -5.85 3.95 4.66
C ASN A 49 -5.39 4.57 6.00
N ASN A 50 -5.80 5.81 6.24
CA ASN A 50 -5.64 6.50 7.53
C ASN A 50 -7.00 6.58 8.23
N VAL A 51 -7.17 5.81 9.29
CA VAL A 51 -8.43 5.65 10.03
C VAL A 51 -8.22 6.17 11.45
N SER A 52 -8.76 7.34 11.75
CA SER A 52 -8.42 8.01 13.01
C SER A 52 -9.55 8.75 13.70
N ARG A 53 -9.57 8.77 15.04
CA ARG A 53 -10.53 9.53 15.85
C ARG A 53 -12.00 9.15 15.57
N ASN A 54 -12.25 7.85 15.38
CA ASN A 54 -13.60 7.29 15.21
C ASN A 54 -14.04 6.52 16.47
N THR A 55 -15.34 6.25 16.62
CA THR A 55 -15.78 5.32 17.69
C THR A 55 -15.25 3.91 17.39
N HIS A 56 -15.41 3.42 16.16
CA HIS A 56 -14.83 2.17 15.70
C HIS A 56 -14.02 2.40 14.42
N GLY A 57 -12.76 1.93 14.39
CA GLY A 57 -11.89 2.06 13.23
C GLY A 57 -12.36 1.19 12.07
N ILE A 58 -12.37 -0.13 12.26
CA ILE A 58 -12.94 -1.09 11.31
C ILE A 58 -13.82 -2.14 12.02
N ILE A 59 -15.03 -2.33 11.52
CA ILE A 59 -15.97 -3.33 12.02
C ILE A 59 -16.35 -4.28 10.89
N ILE A 60 -16.19 -5.58 11.12
CA ILE A 60 -16.44 -6.63 10.14
C ILE A 60 -17.54 -7.56 10.65
N TRP A 61 -18.68 -7.62 9.95
CA TRP A 61 -19.83 -8.47 10.28
C TRP A 61 -20.05 -9.52 9.19
N TYR A 62 -20.13 -10.79 9.59
CA TYR A 62 -20.40 -11.93 8.70
C TYR A 62 -19.50 -11.94 7.46
N ALA A 63 -18.25 -11.48 7.59
CA ALA A 63 -17.38 -11.14 6.48
C ALA A 63 -16.00 -11.82 6.62
N THR A 64 -15.54 -12.47 5.55
CA THR A 64 -14.41 -13.40 5.57
C THR A 64 -13.51 -13.24 4.35
N ASN A 65 -12.27 -13.75 4.43
CA ASN A 65 -11.29 -13.69 3.34
C ASN A 65 -10.97 -12.27 2.87
N ASN A 66 -11.11 -11.26 3.73
CA ASN A 66 -10.62 -9.92 3.44
C ASN A 66 -9.15 -9.81 3.84
N THR A 67 -8.41 -8.94 3.16
CA THR A 67 -6.99 -8.70 3.40
C THR A 67 -6.79 -7.25 3.79
N ILE A 68 -6.31 -7.00 5.01
CA ILE A 68 -6.20 -5.68 5.64
C ILE A 68 -4.76 -5.48 6.12
N TYR A 69 -3.98 -4.63 5.47
CA TYR A 69 -2.58 -4.38 5.87
C TYR A 69 -2.12 -2.97 5.47
N HIS A 70 -1.03 -2.48 6.04
CA HIS A 70 -0.50 -1.13 5.81
C HIS A 70 -1.49 0.01 6.08
N ASN A 71 -2.51 -0.21 6.91
CA ASN A 71 -3.40 0.85 7.36
C ASN A 71 -2.88 1.47 8.66
N ARG A 72 -3.32 2.68 8.94
CA ARG A 72 -3.02 3.42 10.17
C ARG A 72 -4.31 3.55 10.97
N PHE A 73 -4.42 2.78 12.05
CA PHE A 73 -5.52 2.87 13.01
C PHE A 73 -5.06 3.71 14.21
N ILE A 74 -5.54 4.95 14.29
CA ILE A 74 -5.01 5.96 15.22
C ILE A 74 -6.13 6.56 16.08
N ASP A 75 -6.03 6.42 17.40
CA ASP A 75 -6.93 7.05 18.36
C ASP A 75 -8.42 6.78 18.08
N ASN A 76 -8.75 5.59 17.57
CA ASN A 76 -10.14 5.13 17.54
C ASN A 76 -10.50 4.55 18.92
N MET A 77 -11.74 4.71 19.38
CA MET A 77 -12.15 4.16 20.68
C MET A 77 -12.07 2.61 20.69
N GLU A 78 -12.36 1.97 19.57
CA GLU A 78 -12.06 0.56 19.30
C GLU A 78 -11.42 0.47 17.91
N GLN A 79 -10.17 0.01 17.81
CA GLN A 79 -9.43 0.03 16.54
C GLN A 79 -10.03 -0.89 15.49
N ALA A 80 -10.35 -2.13 15.88
CA ALA A 80 -10.90 -3.14 15.00
C ALA A 80 -11.78 -4.14 15.78
N LYS A 81 -12.82 -4.67 15.13
CA LYS A 81 -13.60 -5.80 15.67
C LYS A 81 -14.25 -6.64 14.58
N CYS A 82 -14.32 -7.94 14.83
CA CYS A 82 -14.99 -8.90 13.97
C CYS A 82 -16.21 -9.51 14.67
N TYR A 83 -17.30 -9.72 13.94
CA TYR A 83 -18.53 -10.31 14.41
C TYR A 83 -19.11 -11.31 13.39
N PRO A 84 -19.81 -12.35 13.87
CA PRO A 84 -19.64 -12.96 15.18
C PRO A 84 -18.16 -13.30 15.46
N LEU A 85 -17.75 -13.14 16.71
CA LEU A 85 -16.36 -13.36 17.13
C LEU A 85 -15.90 -14.77 16.73
N GLN A 86 -14.62 -14.91 16.38
CA GLN A 86 -13.96 -16.22 16.18
C GLN A 86 -14.59 -17.09 15.08
N THR A 87 -15.40 -16.51 14.20
CA THR A 87 -16.17 -17.26 13.21
C THR A 87 -15.67 -17.01 11.80
N PHE A 88 -15.42 -15.75 11.45
CA PHE A 88 -15.06 -15.32 10.10
C PHE A 88 -13.60 -14.86 10.04
N PRO A 89 -12.68 -15.70 9.51
CA PRO A 89 -11.26 -15.35 9.44
C PRO A 89 -10.99 -14.30 8.36
N ASN A 90 -10.12 -13.34 8.69
CA ASN A 90 -9.57 -12.36 7.75
C ASN A 90 -8.06 -12.27 7.96
N LYS A 91 -7.34 -11.81 6.93
CA LYS A 91 -5.90 -11.60 7.02
C LYS A 91 -5.62 -10.15 7.38
N TRP A 92 -4.88 -9.92 8.46
CA TRP A 92 -4.58 -8.58 8.97
C TRP A 92 -3.13 -8.15 8.76
N ASP A 93 -2.40 -8.88 7.91
CA ASP A 93 -1.03 -8.57 7.54
C ASP A 93 -0.71 -8.98 6.11
N ASN A 94 0.44 -8.54 5.60
CA ASN A 94 0.98 -8.98 4.32
C ASN A 94 2.20 -9.91 4.47
N GLY A 95 2.37 -10.50 5.65
CA GLY A 95 3.51 -11.36 5.98
C GLY A 95 4.84 -10.61 6.12
N TYR A 96 5.85 -11.30 6.63
CA TYR A 96 7.23 -10.80 6.69
C TYR A 96 7.90 -10.76 5.30
N PRO A 97 8.72 -9.74 4.96
CA PRO A 97 9.03 -8.54 5.74
C PRO A 97 8.08 -7.38 5.44
N SER A 98 6.95 -7.63 4.76
CA SER A 98 6.05 -6.56 4.38
C SER A 98 5.38 -5.93 5.60
N GLY A 99 5.04 -6.72 6.61
CA GLY A 99 4.36 -6.25 7.82
C GLY A 99 2.84 -6.17 7.66
N GLY A 100 2.20 -5.66 8.70
CA GLY A 100 0.76 -5.56 8.84
C GLY A 100 0.30 -4.12 8.98
N ASN A 101 -0.55 -3.85 9.96
CA ASN A 101 -1.10 -2.52 10.19
C ASN A 101 -0.35 -1.81 11.31
N TYR A 102 -0.43 -0.47 11.30
CA TYR A 102 -0.04 0.35 12.43
C TYR A 102 -1.24 0.59 13.33
N TRP A 103 -1.07 0.30 14.62
CA TRP A 103 -2.08 0.46 15.66
C TRP A 103 -1.52 1.41 16.71
N SER A 104 -2.19 2.55 16.96
CA SER A 104 -1.69 3.55 17.92
C SER A 104 -1.68 3.06 19.38
N ASP A 105 -2.39 1.97 19.66
CA ASP A 105 -2.48 1.28 20.95
C ASP A 105 -1.59 0.02 21.01
N TYR A 106 -0.82 -0.30 19.96
CA TYR A 106 0.14 -1.39 20.02
C TYR A 106 1.34 -1.01 20.88
N THR A 107 1.62 -1.84 21.88
CA THR A 107 2.72 -1.64 22.85
C THR A 107 3.72 -2.79 22.84
N GLY A 108 3.72 -3.64 21.82
CA GLY A 108 4.67 -4.75 21.72
C GLY A 108 6.10 -4.25 21.45
N ALA A 109 7.08 -5.07 21.83
CA ALA A 109 8.49 -4.79 21.58
C ALA A 109 8.84 -4.98 20.08
N ASP A 110 9.94 -4.38 19.66
CA ASP A 110 10.61 -4.60 18.36
C ASP A 110 12.09 -4.76 18.67
N GLU A 111 12.43 -5.91 19.25
CA GLU A 111 13.80 -6.32 19.58
C GLU A 111 14.25 -7.52 18.73
N LYS A 112 13.30 -8.15 18.01
CA LYS A 112 13.51 -9.30 17.15
C LYS A 112 13.19 -8.98 15.71
N SER A 113 13.66 -9.87 14.85
CA SER A 113 13.46 -9.81 13.41
C SER A 113 13.26 -11.19 12.80
N GLY A 114 13.05 -11.22 11.49
CA GLY A 114 12.87 -12.44 10.73
C GLY A 114 11.44 -12.94 10.77
N ARG A 115 11.16 -13.95 9.92
CA ARG A 115 9.79 -14.45 9.69
C ARG A 115 9.07 -14.90 10.96
N ASN A 116 9.79 -15.42 11.94
CA ASN A 116 9.24 -15.92 13.19
C ASN A 116 9.40 -14.93 14.35
N GLN A 117 9.99 -13.75 14.12
CA GLN A 117 10.29 -12.74 15.14
C GLN A 117 11.12 -13.33 16.30
N ASP A 118 12.13 -14.15 15.97
CA ASP A 118 13.00 -14.87 16.91
C ASP A 118 14.48 -14.52 16.77
N GLN A 119 14.87 -13.82 15.70
CA GLN A 119 16.25 -13.41 15.45
C GLN A 119 16.55 -12.08 16.17
N PRO A 120 17.74 -11.87 16.74
CA PRO A 120 18.07 -10.59 17.37
C PRO A 120 18.08 -9.40 16.40
N GLY A 121 17.59 -8.25 16.85
CA GLY A 121 17.67 -6.97 16.15
C GLY A 121 16.31 -6.51 15.65
N SER A 122 16.03 -5.21 15.81
CA SER A 122 14.78 -4.55 15.41
C SER A 122 14.66 -4.39 13.90
N ASP A 123 13.45 -4.53 13.35
CA ASP A 123 13.17 -4.35 11.93
C ASP A 123 11.94 -3.47 11.63
N GLY A 124 11.31 -2.90 12.65
CA GLY A 124 10.13 -2.05 12.53
C GLY A 124 8.81 -2.82 12.52
N ILE A 125 8.86 -4.15 12.67
CA ILE A 125 7.73 -5.04 12.90
C ILE A 125 7.76 -5.46 14.37
N GLY A 126 6.59 -5.52 15.01
CA GLY A 126 6.50 -5.88 16.41
C GLY A 126 6.64 -7.39 16.63
N ASP A 127 7.39 -7.75 17.68
CA ASP A 127 7.73 -9.13 18.05
C ASP A 127 6.52 -9.96 18.49
N THR A 128 5.43 -9.28 18.86
CA THR A 128 4.18 -9.91 19.34
C THR A 128 3.01 -9.56 18.43
N PRO A 129 2.14 -10.53 18.08
CA PRO A 129 0.95 -10.25 17.26
C PRO A 129 -0.03 -9.27 17.93
N TYR A 130 -0.72 -8.46 17.13
CA TYR A 130 -1.90 -7.70 17.56
C TYR A 130 -3.16 -8.57 17.36
N ILE A 131 -3.82 -8.92 18.46
CA ILE A 131 -4.94 -9.87 18.48
C ILE A 131 -6.27 -9.10 18.47
N ILE A 132 -7.06 -9.27 17.41
CA ILE A 132 -8.44 -8.75 17.34
C ILE A 132 -9.40 -9.81 17.87
N ASP A 133 -9.25 -11.04 17.39
CA ASP A 133 -9.75 -12.27 18.01
C ASP A 133 -8.89 -13.48 17.58
N ASN A 134 -9.23 -14.70 18.01
CA ASN A 134 -8.41 -15.89 17.72
C ASN A 134 -8.35 -16.31 16.22
N LYS A 135 -9.22 -15.78 15.36
CA LYS A 135 -9.20 -16.00 13.90
C LYS A 135 -8.81 -14.74 13.13
N ASN A 136 -8.62 -13.62 13.82
CA ASN A 136 -8.33 -12.32 13.27
C ASN A 136 -7.14 -11.75 14.02
N VAL A 137 -5.94 -12.03 13.50
CA VAL A 137 -4.68 -11.66 14.13
C VAL A 137 -3.82 -10.97 13.08
N ASP A 138 -3.26 -9.82 13.44
CA ASP A 138 -2.16 -9.20 12.72
C ASP A 138 -0.86 -9.76 13.30
N TYR A 139 -0.20 -10.65 12.57
CA TYR A 139 1.02 -11.31 13.05
C TYR A 139 2.26 -10.43 12.94
N TYR A 140 2.18 -9.32 12.22
CA TYR A 140 3.32 -8.47 11.93
C TYR A 140 2.95 -6.98 12.10
N PRO A 141 2.43 -6.57 13.27
CA PRO A 141 2.02 -5.19 13.50
C PRO A 141 3.22 -4.25 13.33
N LEU A 142 3.01 -3.09 12.72
CA LEU A 142 4.07 -2.11 12.52
C LEU A 142 4.24 -1.27 13.79
N VAL A 143 5.47 -1.14 14.30
CA VAL A 143 5.73 -0.33 15.51
C VAL A 143 5.83 1.16 15.23
N SER A 144 5.99 1.52 13.96
CA SER A 144 5.93 2.89 13.50
C SER A 144 4.96 3.01 12.34
N VAL A 145 4.47 4.22 12.16
CA VAL A 145 3.66 4.58 11.01
C VAL A 145 4.37 4.13 9.72
N PRO A 146 3.72 3.33 8.84
CA PRO A 146 4.27 3.04 7.52
C PRO A 146 4.48 4.36 6.79
N LEU A 147 5.76 4.65 6.52
CA LEU A 147 6.15 5.84 5.78
C LEU A 147 5.45 5.80 4.42
N LYS A 148 4.96 6.96 3.97
CA LYS A 148 4.50 7.13 2.60
C LYS A 148 5.63 6.62 1.71
N GLN A 149 5.42 5.49 1.01
CA GLN A 149 6.41 5.04 0.04
C GLN A 149 6.72 6.25 -0.84
N LYS A 150 8.00 6.59 -0.96
CA LYS A 150 8.49 7.68 -1.80
C LYS A 150 8.36 7.26 -3.27
N SER A 151 7.17 6.84 -3.69
CA SER A 151 6.81 6.54 -5.07
C SER A 151 6.32 7.84 -5.69
N ASP A 152 7.25 8.55 -6.32
CA ASP A 152 7.08 9.53 -7.42
C ASP A 152 8.39 10.30 -7.69
N GLN A 153 9.51 9.89 -7.11
CA GLN A 153 10.83 10.14 -7.70
C GLN A 153 11.41 8.81 -8.16
N MET A 154 10.93 8.31 -9.30
CA MET A 154 11.85 7.60 -10.18
C MET A 154 13.08 8.51 -10.33
N PRO A 155 14.31 8.05 -10.08
CA PRO A 155 15.48 8.91 -10.22
C PRO A 155 15.44 9.52 -11.62
N ILE A 156 15.42 10.86 -11.73
CA ILE A 156 15.51 11.60 -13.01
C ILE A 156 16.63 11.01 -13.89
N VAL A 157 17.66 10.48 -13.24
CA VAL A 157 18.78 9.74 -13.82
C VAL A 157 18.35 8.59 -14.73
N PHE A 158 17.33 7.78 -14.39
CA PHE A 158 16.85 6.69 -15.25
C PHE A 158 16.16 7.23 -16.51
N TYR A 159 15.37 8.30 -16.40
CA TYR A 159 14.78 8.96 -17.57
C TYR A 159 15.84 9.65 -18.45
N ALA A 160 16.85 10.26 -17.84
CA ALA A 160 17.96 10.86 -18.59
C ALA A 160 18.79 9.81 -19.35
N LEU A 161 19.06 8.65 -18.72
CA LEU A 161 19.76 7.52 -19.36
C LEU A 161 18.98 6.92 -20.53
N THR A 162 17.67 6.72 -20.40
CA THR A 162 16.84 6.19 -21.51
C THR A 162 16.76 7.17 -22.68
N ILE A 163 16.62 8.48 -22.42
CA ILE A 163 16.65 9.52 -23.46
C ILE A 163 18.03 9.59 -24.14
N ALA A 164 19.12 9.48 -23.38
CA ALA A 164 20.48 9.48 -23.94
C ALA A 164 20.74 8.26 -24.84
N ILE A 165 20.25 7.07 -24.46
CA ILE A 165 20.38 5.86 -25.28
C ILE A 165 19.56 5.97 -26.57
N LEU A 166 18.32 6.48 -26.49
CA LEU A 166 17.46 6.67 -27.67
C LEU A 166 18.02 7.69 -28.67
N THR A 167 18.53 8.82 -28.16
CA THR A 167 19.17 9.84 -29.02
C THR A 167 20.50 9.35 -29.58
N GLY A 168 21.30 8.60 -28.81
CA GLY A 168 22.53 7.94 -29.26
C GLY A 168 22.29 6.93 -30.37
N LEU A 169 21.30 6.04 -30.24
CA LEU A 169 20.95 5.07 -31.29
C LEU A 169 20.40 5.75 -32.55
N GLY A 170 19.56 6.78 -32.40
CA GLY A 170 19.00 7.54 -33.52
C GLY A 170 20.08 8.27 -34.34
N THR A 171 21.02 8.92 -33.67
CA THR A 171 22.15 9.60 -34.33
C THR A 171 23.10 8.62 -35.02
N LEU A 172 23.42 7.49 -34.38
CA LEU A 172 24.23 6.43 -34.99
C LEU A 172 23.57 5.87 -36.26
N PHE A 173 22.26 5.59 -36.22
CA PHE A 173 21.51 5.13 -37.39
C PHE A 173 21.56 6.16 -38.53
N PHE A 174 21.38 7.44 -38.22
CA PHE A 174 21.45 8.51 -39.23
C PHE A 174 22.84 8.63 -39.86
N ILE A 175 23.92 8.52 -39.07
CA ILE A 175 25.31 8.54 -39.56
C ILE A 175 25.58 7.32 -40.44
N LEU A 176 25.16 6.12 -40.03
CA LEU A 176 25.30 4.89 -40.82
C LEU A 176 24.51 4.98 -42.13
N HIS A 177 23.32 5.59 -42.12
CA HIS A 177 22.53 5.81 -43.32
C HIS A 177 23.21 6.79 -44.29
N ARG A 178 23.72 7.92 -43.78
CA ARG A 178 24.46 8.93 -44.58
C ARG A 178 25.73 8.36 -45.19
N THR A 179 26.52 7.62 -44.42
CA THR A 179 27.77 6.99 -44.89
C THR A 179 27.49 5.91 -45.94
N ARG A 180 26.40 5.15 -45.81
CA ARG A 180 25.95 4.21 -46.84
C ARG A 180 25.58 4.92 -48.15
N ILE A 181 24.82 6.02 -48.09
CA ILE A 181 24.49 6.82 -49.27
C ILE A 181 25.75 7.39 -49.94
N ALA A 182 26.69 7.93 -49.15
CA ALA A 182 27.94 8.49 -49.67
C ALA A 182 28.80 7.42 -50.38
N LYS A 183 28.97 6.23 -49.78
CA LYS A 183 29.68 5.10 -50.40
C LYS A 183 29.01 4.65 -51.71
N ASN A 184 27.68 4.60 -51.75
CA ASN A 184 26.96 4.23 -52.96
C ASN A 184 27.13 5.26 -54.09
N LYS A 185 27.08 6.57 -53.78
CA LYS A 185 27.37 7.63 -54.76
C LYS A 185 28.81 7.56 -55.29
N ALA A 186 29.79 7.33 -54.41
CA ALA A 186 31.19 7.19 -54.82
C ALA A 186 31.40 5.99 -55.76
N LYS A 187 30.78 4.83 -55.48
CA LYS A 187 30.81 3.67 -56.39
C LYS A 187 30.21 3.96 -57.77
N VAL A 188 29.07 4.66 -57.81
CA VAL A 188 28.42 5.05 -59.09
C VAL A 188 29.31 5.99 -59.91
N ASN A 189 29.95 6.97 -59.26
CA ASN A 189 30.85 7.90 -59.96
C ASN A 189 32.11 7.20 -60.51
N VAL A 190 32.66 6.21 -59.81
CA VAL A 190 33.79 5.41 -60.32
C VAL A 190 33.36 4.58 -61.54
N LEU A 191 32.14 4.02 -61.55
CA LEU A 191 31.63 3.24 -62.68
C LEU A 191 31.36 4.09 -63.94
N LEU A 192 31.14 5.40 -63.79
CA LEU A 192 30.93 6.35 -64.89
C LEU A 192 32.24 6.91 -65.47
N LEU A 193 33.39 6.65 -64.85
CA LEU A 193 34.71 7.17 -65.23
C LEU A 193 35.65 6.12 -65.86
N VAL A 194 35.15 4.91 -66.12
CA VAL A 194 35.84 3.80 -66.83
C VAL A 194 35.10 3.51 -68.12
#